data_AF-A0A936H1X9-F1
#
_entry.id   AF-A0A936H1X9-F1
#
_cell.length_a   1.000
_cell.length_b   1.000
_cell.length_c   1.000
_cell.angle_alpha   90.00
_cell.angle_beta   90.00
_cell.angle_gamma   90.00
#
_symmetry.space_group_name_H-M   'P 1'
#
loop_
_entity.id
_entity.type
_entity.pdbx_description
1 polymer ?
#
loop_
_entity_poly.entity_id
_entity_poly.type
_entity_poly.pdbx_seq_one_letter_code
_entity_poly.pdbx_strand_id
1 'polypeptide(L)'
;MGSAHFFDALNVGPMIKNPLDFSWGLIKQTYTPLPAGQTQKYSLLFNLSRTINLQQMEYFNPPDVAGWKPFYQEPSFYRIWINATTLAARMTYTNRMAIEGTVIGGFRLRIDPLSAITHLQNRLDPNALIQELSNLLLPQPLTEAQLADLKEVLLPGLPDYEWTIEYQQYLNKPSDTNLKNAVESKLRNLFQAILSMAEFYLS
;
A
#
# COMPACT_ATOMS: atom_id res chain seq x y z
N MET A 1 -15.04 -14.25 -36.42
CA MET A 1 -13.84 -13.39 -36.28
C MET A 1 -14.09 -12.49 -35.08
N GLY A 2 -13.76 -12.97 -33.88
CA GLY A 2 -14.09 -12.31 -32.61
C GLY A 2 -12.93 -11.46 -32.11
N SER A 3 -13.13 -10.15 -32.17
CA SER A 3 -12.36 -9.05 -31.55
C SER A 3 -11.21 -9.45 -30.62
N ALA A 4 -9.98 -9.41 -31.16
CA ALA A 4 -8.76 -9.23 -30.35
C ALA A 4 -8.67 -7.81 -29.75
N HIS A 5 -9.58 -6.90 -30.15
CA HIS A 5 -9.61 -5.50 -29.74
C HIS A 5 -10.12 -5.30 -28.30
N PHE A 6 -10.83 -6.29 -27.75
CA PHE A 6 -11.39 -6.25 -26.38
C PHE A 6 -10.39 -6.71 -25.30
N PHE A 7 -9.32 -7.41 -25.69
CA PHE A 7 -8.32 -7.98 -24.78
C PHE A 7 -6.95 -7.31 -24.87
N ASP A 8 -6.82 -6.23 -25.65
CA ASP A 8 -5.62 -5.43 -25.59
C ASP A 8 -5.56 -4.79 -24.20
N ALA A 9 -4.55 -5.14 -23.41
CA ALA A 9 -4.33 -4.58 -22.07
C ALA A 9 -4.18 -3.04 -22.11
N LEU A 10 -3.95 -2.48 -23.30
CA LEU A 10 -3.97 -1.04 -23.58
C LEU A 10 -5.39 -0.43 -23.67
N ASN A 11 -6.42 -1.24 -23.95
CA ASN A 11 -7.82 -0.80 -24.04
C ASN A 11 -8.60 -0.97 -22.73
N VAL A 12 -8.16 -1.85 -21.83
CA VAL A 12 -8.67 -1.95 -20.46
C VAL A 12 -7.74 -1.15 -19.56
N GLY A 13 -8.00 0.15 -19.44
CA GLY A 13 -7.28 0.98 -18.47
C GLY A 13 -7.37 0.40 -17.05
N PRO A 14 -6.47 0.80 -16.14
CA PRO A 14 -6.41 0.27 -14.79
C PRO A 14 -7.78 0.22 -14.11
N MET A 15 -8.16 -0.95 -13.61
CA MET A 15 -9.43 -1.12 -12.88
C MET A 15 -9.26 -0.61 -11.45
N ILE A 16 -10.34 -0.18 -10.80
CA ILE A 16 -10.28 0.20 -9.38
C ILE A 16 -10.26 -1.08 -8.55
N LYS A 17 -9.26 -1.20 -7.65
CA LYS A 17 -9.13 -2.34 -6.73
C LYS A 17 -10.43 -2.52 -5.95
N ASN A 18 -10.98 -3.73 -5.90
CA ASN A 18 -12.04 -4.03 -4.94
C ASN A 18 -11.48 -3.89 -3.50
N PRO A 19 -12.33 -3.68 -2.48
CA PRO A 19 -11.86 -3.46 -1.11
C PRO A 19 -11.01 -4.58 -0.50
N LEU A 20 -11.22 -5.85 -0.89
CA LEU A 20 -10.40 -6.96 -0.43
C LEU A 20 -8.99 -6.85 -1.00
N ASP A 21 -8.85 -6.69 -2.31
CA ASP A 21 -7.54 -6.56 -2.96
C ASP A 21 -6.80 -5.29 -2.50
N PHE A 22 -7.53 -4.19 -2.28
CA PHE A 22 -6.96 -2.96 -1.75
C PHE A 22 -6.37 -3.16 -0.34
N SER A 23 -7.11 -3.80 0.55
CA SER A 23 -6.73 -3.89 1.97
C SER A 23 -5.78 -5.07 2.23
N TRP A 24 -6.13 -6.28 1.78
CA TRP A 24 -5.27 -7.45 1.94
C TRP A 24 -4.04 -7.40 1.06
N GLY A 25 -4.16 -6.85 -0.16
CA GLY A 25 -3.03 -6.65 -1.06
C GLY A 25 -1.94 -5.83 -0.38
N LEU A 26 -2.30 -4.72 0.28
CA LEU A 26 -1.34 -3.89 1.01
C LEU A 26 -0.58 -4.67 2.09
N ILE A 27 -1.29 -5.42 2.94
CA ILE A 27 -0.67 -6.23 4.00
C ILE A 27 0.31 -7.24 3.41
N LYS A 28 -0.08 -7.90 2.31
CA LYS A 28 0.74 -8.92 1.64
C LYS A 28 1.95 -8.31 0.93
N GLN A 29 1.76 -7.27 0.14
CA GLN A 29 2.81 -6.60 -0.63
C GLN A 29 3.90 -6.00 0.27
N THR A 30 3.51 -5.50 1.45
CA THR A 30 4.43 -4.88 2.40
C THR A 30 5.01 -5.85 3.43
N TYR A 31 4.66 -7.14 3.35
CA TYR A 31 5.03 -8.14 4.34
C TYR A 31 4.71 -7.69 5.78
N THR A 32 3.59 -6.99 5.94
CA THR A 32 3.20 -6.42 7.23
C THR A 32 3.10 -7.54 8.28
N PRO A 33 3.81 -7.43 9.42
CA PRO A 33 3.78 -8.46 10.45
C PRO A 33 2.37 -8.73 10.96
N LEU A 34 2.06 -10.01 11.17
CA LEU A 34 0.80 -10.47 11.74
C LEU A 34 1.04 -11.04 13.15
N PRO A 35 0.05 -10.97 14.06
CA PRO A 35 0.21 -11.52 15.41
C PRO A 35 0.44 -13.03 15.35
N ALA A 36 1.30 -13.55 16.23
CA ALA A 36 1.57 -14.99 16.30
C ALA A 36 0.44 -15.78 16.97
N GLY A 37 -0.16 -15.22 18.03
CA GLY A 37 -1.20 -15.87 18.83
C GLY A 37 -2.55 -15.99 18.12
N GLN A 38 -3.19 -17.16 18.24
CA GLN A 38 -4.44 -17.45 17.54
C GLN A 38 -5.58 -16.48 17.88
N THR A 39 -5.74 -16.13 19.16
CA THR A 39 -6.78 -15.17 19.60
C THR A 39 -6.59 -13.80 18.97
N GLN A 40 -5.35 -13.30 18.92
CA GLN A 40 -5.03 -12.02 18.30
C GLN A 40 -5.22 -12.07 16.78
N LYS A 41 -4.91 -13.19 16.12
CA LYS A 41 -5.21 -13.40 14.69
C LYS A 41 -6.71 -13.31 14.42
N TYR A 42 -7.54 -14.01 15.20
CA TYR A 42 -9.00 -13.91 15.03
C TYR A 42 -9.52 -12.48 15.23
N SER A 43 -9.07 -11.79 16.29
CA SER A 43 -9.42 -10.39 16.53
C SER A 43 -8.97 -9.48 15.38
N LEU A 44 -7.77 -9.72 14.83
CA LEU A 44 -7.25 -8.99 13.67
C LEU A 44 -8.14 -9.20 12.45
N LEU A 45 -8.41 -10.46 12.08
CA LEU A 45 -9.23 -10.79 10.91
C LEU A 45 -10.63 -10.20 11.02
N PHE A 46 -11.23 -10.25 12.22
CA PHE A 46 -12.52 -9.63 12.48
C PHE A 46 -12.47 -8.10 12.30
N ASN A 47 -11.49 -7.40 12.88
CA ASN A 47 -11.37 -5.94 12.72
C ASN A 47 -11.05 -5.53 11.28
N LEU A 48 -10.24 -6.31 10.57
CA LEU A 48 -9.97 -6.09 9.14
C LEU A 48 -11.25 -6.26 8.32
N SER A 49 -12.07 -7.29 8.59
CA SER A 49 -13.36 -7.47 7.90
C SER A 49 -14.28 -6.26 8.07
N ARG A 50 -14.33 -5.68 9.28
CA ARG A 50 -15.09 -4.45 9.54
C ARG A 50 -14.52 -3.24 8.79
N THR A 51 -13.20 -3.13 8.70
CA THR A 51 -12.54 -2.05 7.98
C THR A 51 -12.79 -2.14 6.47
N ILE A 52 -12.81 -3.36 5.92
CA ILE A 52 -13.12 -3.63 4.52
C ILE A 52 -14.60 -3.35 4.23
N ASN A 53 -15.50 -3.68 5.17
CA ASN A 53 -16.93 -3.36 5.06
C ASN A 53 -17.19 -1.84 4.93
N LEU A 54 -16.41 -0.98 5.58
CA LEU A 54 -16.50 0.48 5.41
C LEU A 54 -16.18 0.96 3.97
N GLN A 55 -15.49 0.12 3.19
CA GLN A 55 -15.23 0.37 1.77
C GLN A 55 -16.30 -0.28 0.87
N GLN A 56 -17.44 -0.70 1.45
CA GLN A 56 -18.63 -1.25 0.79
C GLN A 56 -18.44 -2.63 0.14
N MET A 57 -17.59 -3.48 0.74
CA MET A 57 -17.54 -4.91 0.43
C MET A 57 -17.45 -5.72 1.71
N GLU A 58 -18.31 -6.71 1.87
CA GLU A 58 -18.32 -7.61 3.01
C GLU A 58 -17.85 -9.00 2.59
N TYR A 59 -16.98 -9.59 3.39
CA TYR A 59 -16.43 -10.90 3.08
C TYR A 59 -17.52 -11.99 3.21
N PHE A 60 -17.71 -12.78 2.15
CA PHE A 60 -18.74 -13.83 2.04
C PHE A 60 -20.20 -13.39 2.23
N ASN A 61 -20.50 -12.09 2.11
CA ASN A 61 -21.86 -11.59 2.20
C ASN A 61 -22.20 -10.70 0.99
N PRO A 62 -22.35 -11.27 -0.22
CA PRO A 62 -22.77 -10.50 -1.39
C PRO A 62 -24.18 -9.92 -1.18
N PRO A 63 -24.45 -8.70 -1.69
CA PRO A 63 -25.71 -8.00 -1.44
C PRO A 63 -26.93 -8.62 -2.15
N ASP A 64 -26.70 -9.40 -3.21
CA ASP A 64 -27.74 -10.08 -3.98
C ASP A 64 -27.24 -11.37 -4.64
N VAL A 65 -28.14 -12.09 -5.32
CA VAL A 65 -27.84 -13.34 -6.03
C VAL A 65 -26.87 -13.16 -7.22
N ALA A 66 -26.78 -11.95 -7.78
CA ALA A 66 -25.85 -11.62 -8.86
C ALA A 66 -24.47 -11.21 -8.33
N GLY A 67 -24.31 -11.05 -7.01
CA GLY A 67 -23.05 -10.77 -6.36
C GLY A 67 -22.79 -9.27 -6.18
N TRP A 68 -21.56 -8.84 -6.41
CA TRP A 68 -21.18 -7.43 -6.24
C TRP A 68 -21.42 -6.65 -7.53
N LYS A 69 -22.28 -5.61 -7.46
CA LYS A 69 -22.60 -4.71 -8.58
C LYS A 69 -21.38 -4.27 -9.43
N PRO A 70 -20.21 -3.93 -8.86
CA PRO A 70 -19.06 -3.53 -9.66
C PRO A 70 -18.57 -4.56 -10.70
N PHE A 71 -18.98 -5.82 -10.60
CA PHE A 71 -18.62 -6.86 -11.57
C PHE A 71 -19.57 -6.96 -12.77
N TYR A 72 -20.77 -6.37 -12.72
CA TYR A 72 -21.78 -6.56 -13.77
C TYR A 72 -22.66 -5.33 -14.09
N GLN A 73 -22.71 -4.34 -13.19
CA GLN A 73 -23.64 -3.21 -13.31
C GLN A 73 -23.13 -2.18 -14.33
N GLU A 74 -23.71 -2.19 -15.51
CA GLU A 74 -23.54 -1.15 -16.52
C GLU A 74 -24.14 0.20 -16.07
N PRO A 75 -23.59 1.33 -16.54
CA PRO A 75 -22.34 1.45 -17.32
C PRO A 75 -21.08 1.53 -16.43
N SER A 76 -21.25 1.52 -15.11
CA SER A 76 -20.21 1.97 -14.18
C SER A 76 -19.20 0.89 -13.79
N PHE A 77 -19.61 -0.39 -13.72
CA PHE A 77 -18.74 -1.52 -13.37
C PHE A 77 -17.81 -1.22 -12.18
N TYR A 78 -16.50 -1.47 -12.31
CA TYR A 78 -15.47 -1.27 -11.28
C TYR A 78 -15.42 0.16 -10.73
N ARG A 79 -15.94 1.16 -11.45
CA ARG A 79 -16.02 2.55 -10.96
C ARG A 79 -16.93 2.70 -9.75
N ILE A 80 -17.86 1.77 -9.54
CA ILE A 80 -18.73 1.75 -8.36
C ILE A 80 -17.93 1.54 -7.07
N TRP A 81 -16.74 0.91 -7.13
CA TRP A 81 -15.90 0.68 -5.94
C TRP A 81 -15.39 1.97 -5.28
N ILE A 82 -15.41 3.09 -6.00
CA ILE A 82 -14.94 4.38 -5.50
C ILE A 82 -16.06 5.43 -5.53
N ASN A 83 -16.29 6.06 -4.40
CA ASN A 83 -17.15 7.23 -4.22
C ASN A 83 -16.60 8.06 -3.06
N ALA A 84 -17.22 9.20 -2.74
CA ALA A 84 -16.73 10.08 -1.66
C ALA A 84 -16.56 9.34 -0.32
N THR A 85 -17.46 8.42 0.02
CA THR A 85 -17.41 7.65 1.26
C THR A 85 -16.30 6.60 1.23
N THR A 86 -16.23 5.77 0.18
CA THR A 86 -15.22 4.69 0.11
C THR A 86 -13.81 5.22 -0.12
N LEU A 87 -13.66 6.36 -0.82
CA LEU A 87 -12.38 7.04 -0.97
C LEU A 87 -11.83 7.50 0.40
N ALA A 88 -12.66 8.17 1.21
CA ALA A 88 -12.26 8.61 2.55
C ALA A 88 -11.90 7.43 3.47
N ALA A 89 -12.66 6.33 3.39
CA ALA A 89 -12.36 5.09 4.12
C ALA A 89 -11.01 4.47 3.71
N ARG A 90 -10.74 4.43 2.39
CA ARG A 90 -9.48 3.91 1.83
C ARG A 90 -8.28 4.77 2.23
N MET A 91 -8.39 6.10 2.15
CA MET A 91 -7.34 7.03 2.60
C MET A 91 -7.07 6.89 4.09
N THR A 92 -8.12 6.73 4.90
CA THR A 92 -7.98 6.49 6.35
C THR A 92 -7.23 5.18 6.61
N TYR A 93 -7.55 4.13 5.85
CA TYR A 93 -6.89 2.83 5.97
C TYR A 93 -5.41 2.91 5.61
N THR A 94 -5.06 3.47 4.45
CA THR A 94 -3.65 3.57 4.02
C THR A 94 -2.85 4.47 4.95
N ASN A 95 -3.40 5.60 5.38
CA ASN A 95 -2.74 6.50 6.32
C ASN A 95 -2.46 5.81 7.67
N ARG A 96 -3.44 5.06 8.20
CA ARG A 96 -3.22 4.24 9.41
C ARG A 96 -2.17 3.17 9.19
N MET A 97 -2.15 2.50 8.04
CA MET A 97 -1.15 1.47 7.77
C MET A 97 0.27 2.04 7.66
N ALA A 98 0.44 3.24 7.09
CA ALA A 98 1.74 3.90 6.95
C ALA A 98 2.26 4.52 8.25
N ILE A 99 1.41 5.25 8.98
CA ILE A 99 1.83 6.13 10.08
C ILE A 99 1.38 5.63 11.46
N GLU A 100 0.07 5.61 11.70
CA GLU A 100 -0.47 5.45 13.06
C GLU A 100 -0.44 4.00 13.54
N GLY A 101 -0.92 3.08 12.71
CA GLY A 101 -1.21 1.69 13.04
C GLY A 101 -2.56 1.53 13.75
N THR A 102 -3.14 0.35 13.66
CA THR A 102 -4.38 -0.01 14.38
C THR A 102 -4.06 -1.02 15.48
N VAL A 103 -4.39 -0.70 16.72
CA VAL A 103 -4.17 -1.61 17.87
C VAL A 103 -5.35 -2.56 18.02
N ILE A 104 -5.08 -3.86 17.98
CA ILE A 104 -6.07 -4.94 18.04
C ILE A 104 -5.56 -5.99 19.03
N GLY A 105 -6.24 -6.14 20.16
CA GLY A 105 -5.87 -7.13 21.20
C GLY A 105 -4.42 -6.98 21.68
N GLY A 106 -3.94 -5.74 21.80
CA GLY A 106 -2.55 -5.40 22.18
C GLY A 106 -1.52 -5.47 21.05
N PHE A 107 -1.88 -5.98 19.86
CA PHE A 107 -1.02 -6.00 18.68
C PHE A 107 -1.27 -4.76 17.82
N ARG A 108 -0.22 -4.04 17.39
CA ARG A 108 -0.35 -2.90 16.47
C ARG A 108 -0.14 -3.37 15.03
N LEU A 109 -1.21 -3.46 14.25
CA LEU A 109 -1.13 -3.69 12.81
C LEU A 109 -0.69 -2.39 12.12
N ARG A 110 0.51 -2.42 11.53
CA ARG A 110 1.11 -1.30 10.80
C ARG A 110 2.22 -1.83 9.89
N ILE A 111 2.49 -1.14 8.79
CA ILE A 111 3.68 -1.40 7.99
C ILE A 111 4.93 -1.22 8.85
N ASP A 112 5.80 -2.21 8.81
CA ASP A 112 7.18 -2.11 9.26
C ASP A 112 8.03 -1.78 8.02
N PRO A 113 8.34 -0.50 7.77
CA PRO A 113 8.99 -0.10 6.53
C PRO A 113 10.42 -0.61 6.44
N LEU A 114 11.13 -0.71 7.58
CA LEU A 114 12.49 -1.25 7.62
C LEU A 114 12.51 -2.73 7.23
N SER A 115 11.53 -3.51 7.74
CA SER A 115 11.33 -4.90 7.33
C SER A 115 10.91 -5.00 5.85
N ALA A 116 9.97 -4.16 5.40
CA ALA A 116 9.43 -4.21 4.04
C ALA A 116 10.52 -3.98 2.98
N ILE A 117 11.38 -2.97 3.17
CA ILE A 117 12.46 -2.69 2.20
C ILE A 117 13.55 -3.77 2.17
N THR A 118 13.53 -4.75 3.09
CA THR A 118 14.48 -5.87 3.03
C THR A 118 14.21 -6.87 1.92
N HIS A 119 13.02 -6.80 1.32
CA HIS A 119 12.66 -7.62 0.17
C HIS A 119 13.06 -7.00 -1.18
N LEU A 120 13.62 -5.79 -1.17
CA LEU A 120 14.11 -5.09 -2.36
C LEU A 120 15.57 -5.44 -2.65
N GLN A 121 15.97 -5.34 -3.92
CA GLN A 121 17.32 -5.70 -4.39
C GLN A 121 18.34 -4.61 -4.03
N ASN A 122 18.07 -3.36 -4.41
CA ASN A 122 18.96 -2.23 -4.11
C ASN A 122 18.26 -1.16 -3.27
N ARG A 123 18.50 -1.22 -1.97
CA ARG A 123 17.98 -0.30 -0.95
C ARG A 123 18.99 0.74 -0.47
N LEU A 124 20.25 0.67 -0.95
CA LEU A 124 21.32 1.63 -0.60
C LEU A 124 21.33 2.84 -1.53
N ASP A 125 20.91 2.66 -2.78
CA ASP A 125 20.67 3.75 -3.72
C ASP A 125 19.23 4.26 -3.54
N PRO A 126 19.01 5.56 -3.25
CA PRO A 126 17.67 6.08 -3.01
C PRO A 126 16.78 6.06 -4.26
N ASN A 127 17.33 6.21 -5.46
CA ASN A 127 16.54 6.18 -6.70
C ASN A 127 16.07 4.75 -7.00
N ALA A 128 16.96 3.76 -6.83
CA ALA A 128 16.60 2.34 -6.96
C ALA A 128 15.58 1.92 -5.89
N LEU A 129 15.77 2.36 -4.65
CA LEU A 129 14.84 2.11 -3.55
C LEU A 129 13.42 2.60 -3.90
N ILE A 130 13.29 3.86 -4.33
CA ILE A 130 11.99 4.46 -4.67
C ILE A 130 11.37 3.75 -5.86
N GLN A 131 12.15 3.48 -6.92
CA GLN A 131 11.67 2.80 -8.11
C GLN A 131 11.15 1.38 -7.81
N GLU A 132 11.95 0.58 -7.10
CA GLU A 132 11.57 -0.80 -6.76
C GLU A 132 10.36 -0.82 -5.82
N LEU A 133 10.31 0.09 -4.84
CA LEU A 133 9.17 0.18 -3.94
C LEU A 133 7.88 0.60 -4.66
N SER A 134 7.96 1.58 -5.57
CA SER A 134 6.83 1.98 -6.41
C SER A 134 6.37 0.84 -7.32
N ASN A 135 7.29 0.11 -7.94
CA ASN A 135 6.95 -1.06 -8.77
C ASN A 135 6.31 -2.20 -7.98
N LEU A 136 6.63 -2.34 -6.68
CA LEU A 136 6.02 -3.32 -5.80
C LEU A 136 4.57 -2.95 -5.41
N LEU A 137 4.30 -1.66 -5.19
CA LEU A 137 3.04 -1.18 -4.63
C LEU A 137 2.03 -0.71 -5.70
N LEU A 138 2.52 -0.26 -6.85
CA LEU A 138 1.72 0.35 -7.90
C LEU A 138 1.61 -0.56 -9.12
N PRO A 139 0.45 -0.58 -9.81
CA PRO A 139 0.24 -1.44 -10.97
C PRO A 139 0.98 -0.96 -12.22
N GLN A 140 1.43 0.30 -12.23
CA GLN A 140 2.08 0.94 -13.38
C GLN A 140 3.35 1.66 -12.93
N PRO A 141 4.40 1.69 -13.77
CA PRO A 141 5.62 2.43 -13.48
C PRO A 141 5.32 3.93 -13.39
N LEU A 142 6.02 4.60 -12.47
CA LEU A 142 5.93 6.05 -12.31
C LEU A 142 6.76 6.79 -13.34
N THR A 143 6.34 8.01 -13.65
CA THR A 143 7.14 8.94 -14.45
C THR A 143 8.35 9.44 -13.69
N GLU A 144 9.38 9.92 -14.40
CA GLU A 144 10.58 10.52 -13.79
C GLU A 144 10.23 11.67 -12.84
N ALA A 145 9.24 12.49 -13.18
CA ALA A 145 8.77 13.59 -12.33
C ALA A 145 8.17 13.07 -11.01
N GLN A 146 7.32 12.04 -11.06
CA GLN A 146 6.74 11.45 -9.86
C GLN A 146 7.81 10.77 -8.97
N LEU A 147 8.82 10.14 -9.57
CA LEU A 147 9.95 9.57 -8.83
C LEU A 147 10.78 10.66 -8.15
N ALA A 148 10.98 11.79 -8.83
CA ALA A 148 11.64 12.97 -8.25
C ALA A 148 10.84 13.55 -7.08
N ASP A 149 9.51 13.67 -7.20
CA ASP A 149 8.63 14.12 -6.11
C ASP A 149 8.72 13.19 -4.89
N LEU A 150 8.70 11.86 -5.11
CA LEU A 150 8.90 10.89 -4.04
C LEU A 150 10.31 10.95 -3.42
N LYS A 151 11.32 11.33 -4.20
CA LYS A 151 12.67 11.55 -3.68
C LYS A 151 12.73 12.77 -2.77
N GLU A 152 12.04 13.86 -3.08
CA GLU A 152 11.92 15.01 -2.18
C GLU A 152 11.19 14.66 -0.87
N VAL A 153 10.29 13.67 -0.87
CA VAL A 153 9.70 13.14 0.37
C VAL A 153 10.74 12.39 1.21
N LEU A 154 11.61 11.60 0.58
CA LEU A 154 12.65 10.81 1.26
C LEU A 154 13.83 11.68 1.74
N LEU A 155 14.25 12.63 0.90
CA LEU A 155 15.46 13.45 1.03
C LEU A 155 15.17 14.92 0.68
N PRO A 156 14.41 15.66 1.51
CA PRO A 156 13.93 17.00 1.17
C PRO A 156 15.09 17.99 1.01
N GLY A 157 15.42 18.33 -0.25
CA GLY A 157 16.57 19.17 -0.61
C GLY A 157 17.95 18.58 -0.28
N LEU A 158 18.04 17.29 0.04
CA LEU A 158 19.28 16.62 0.39
C LEU A 158 19.85 15.82 -0.79
N PRO A 159 21.18 15.74 -0.94
CA PRO A 159 21.79 14.95 -2.00
C PRO A 159 21.63 13.44 -1.76
N ASP A 160 21.58 12.66 -2.85
CA ASP A 160 21.31 11.22 -2.83
C ASP A 160 22.24 10.42 -1.88
N TYR A 161 23.50 10.83 -1.75
CA TYR A 161 24.48 10.13 -0.90
C TYR A 161 24.10 10.15 0.60
N GLU A 162 23.29 11.11 1.06
CA GLU A 162 22.86 11.21 2.47
C GLU A 162 22.04 9.98 2.88
N TRP A 163 21.14 9.51 2.00
CA TRP A 163 20.40 8.26 2.25
C TRP A 163 21.34 7.08 2.43
N THR A 164 22.32 6.93 1.52
CA THR A 164 23.28 5.83 1.56
C THR A 164 24.07 5.85 2.87
N ILE A 165 24.54 7.01 3.33
CA ILE A 165 25.28 7.15 4.58
C ILE A 165 24.39 6.80 5.78
N GLU A 166 23.21 7.42 5.90
CA GLU A 166 22.30 7.21 7.03
C GLU A 166 21.86 5.74 7.14
N TYR A 167 21.51 5.13 6.01
CA TYR A 167 21.08 3.74 5.98
C TYR A 167 22.23 2.77 6.30
N GLN A 168 23.46 3.04 5.82
CA GLN A 168 24.64 2.25 6.20
C GLN A 168 24.96 2.37 7.69
N GLN A 169 24.85 3.58 8.27
CA GLN A 169 25.04 3.77 9.71
C GLN A 169 24.04 2.95 10.52
N TYR A 170 22.77 2.95 10.12
CA TYR A 170 21.76 2.09 10.73
C TYR A 170 22.10 0.60 10.60
N LEU A 171 22.49 0.14 9.40
CA LEU A 171 22.86 -1.27 9.19
C LEU A 171 24.05 -1.71 10.06
N ASN A 172 25.00 -0.80 10.31
CA ASN A 172 26.17 -1.07 11.17
C ASN A 172 25.81 -1.07 12.67
N LYS A 173 24.74 -0.39 13.07
CA LYS A 173 24.29 -0.27 14.47
C LYS A 173 22.75 -0.37 14.58
N PRO A 174 22.14 -1.52 14.24
CA PRO A 174 20.69 -1.63 14.13
C PRO A 174 19.95 -1.55 15.48
N SER A 175 20.66 -1.72 16.60
CA SER A 175 20.13 -1.54 17.95
C SER A 175 20.16 -0.09 18.43
N ASP A 176 20.78 0.84 17.69
CA ASP A 176 20.75 2.26 17.99
C ASP A 176 19.36 2.82 17.61
N THR A 177 18.57 3.10 18.64
CA THR A 177 17.19 3.60 18.48
C THR A 177 17.13 4.92 17.73
N ASN A 178 18.14 5.79 17.83
CA ASN A 178 18.12 7.08 17.13
C ASN A 178 18.33 6.89 15.63
N LEU A 179 19.33 6.10 15.23
CA LEU A 179 19.57 5.79 13.82
C LEU A 179 18.38 5.04 13.21
N LYS A 180 17.83 4.06 13.95
CA LYS A 180 16.63 3.34 13.53
C LYS A 180 15.46 4.30 13.29
N ASN A 181 15.15 5.15 14.26
CA ASN A 181 14.01 6.07 14.15
C ASN A 181 14.19 7.08 13.01
N ALA A 182 15.41 7.57 12.77
CA ALA A 182 15.71 8.49 11.68
C ALA A 182 15.37 7.86 10.31
N VAL A 183 15.92 6.68 10.02
CA VAL A 183 15.63 5.95 8.78
C VAL A 183 14.16 5.54 8.68
N GLU A 184 13.61 5.00 9.77
CA GLU A 184 12.21 4.54 9.81
C GLU A 184 11.25 5.70 9.50
N SER A 185 11.49 6.89 10.04
CA SER A 185 10.64 8.07 9.80
C SER A 185 10.62 8.49 8.33
N LYS A 186 11.77 8.51 7.66
CA LYS A 186 11.88 8.82 6.22
C LYS A 186 11.12 7.80 5.38
N LEU A 187 11.29 6.52 5.67
CA LEU A 187 10.55 5.48 4.97
C LEU A 187 9.04 5.56 5.25
N ARG A 188 8.60 5.86 6.48
CA ARG A 188 7.17 6.03 6.78
C ARG A 188 6.54 7.13 5.93
N ASN A 189 7.23 8.26 5.76
CA ASN A 189 6.79 9.34 4.89
C ASN A 189 6.74 8.89 3.43
N LEU A 190 7.76 8.16 2.95
CA LEU A 190 7.77 7.61 1.59
C LEU A 190 6.60 6.64 1.34
N PHE A 191 6.37 5.69 2.24
CA PHE A 191 5.22 4.77 2.15
C PHE A 191 3.90 5.54 2.17
N GLN A 192 3.75 6.53 3.05
CA GLN A 192 2.54 7.36 3.09
C GLN A 192 2.32 8.07 1.76
N ALA A 193 3.36 8.69 1.19
CA ALA A 193 3.28 9.40 -0.08
C ALA A 193 2.86 8.47 -1.23
N ILE A 194 3.51 7.29 -1.37
CA ILE A 194 3.16 6.30 -2.39
C ILE A 194 1.70 5.82 -2.24
N LEU A 195 1.27 5.52 -1.00
CA LEU A 195 -0.09 5.04 -0.74
C LEU A 195 -1.18 6.12 -0.85
N SER A 196 -0.79 7.40 -0.93
CA SER A 196 -1.67 8.53 -1.23
C SER A 196 -1.81 8.81 -2.74
N MET A 197 -0.98 8.20 -3.59
CA MET A 197 -1.08 8.34 -5.04
C MET A 197 -2.34 7.67 -5.59
N ALA A 198 -2.95 8.24 -6.63
CA ALA A 198 -4.16 7.70 -7.25
C ALA A 198 -3.91 6.32 -7.86
N GLU A 199 -2.71 6.09 -8.39
CA GLU A 199 -2.21 4.85 -8.96
C GLU A 199 -2.32 3.68 -7.97
N PHE A 200 -2.18 3.92 -6.66
CA PHE A 200 -2.32 2.87 -5.65
C PHE A 200 -3.75 2.31 -5.55
N TYR A 201 -4.76 3.05 -6.00
CA TYR A 201 -6.16 2.64 -5.92
C TYR A 201 -6.56 1.73 -7.10
N LEU A 202 -5.62 1.52 -8.02
CA LEU A 202 -5.81 0.81 -9.27
C LEU A 202 -5.18 -0.58 -9.26
N SER A 203 -5.72 -1.52 -10.01
CA SER A 203 -5.23 -2.89 -10.23
C SER A 203 -4.71 -3.08 -11.65
#